data_AF-A0A1Q5ZXJ1-F1
#
_entry.id   AF-A0A1Q5ZXJ1-F1
#
_cell.length_a   1.000
_cell.length_b   1.000
_cell.length_c   1.000
_cell.angle_alpha   90.00
_cell.angle_beta   90.00
_cell.angle_gamma   90.00
#
_symmetry.space_group_name_H-M   'P 1'
#
loop_
_entity.id
_entity.type
_entity.pdbx_description
1 polymer ?
#
loop_
_entity_poly.entity_id
_entity_poly.type
_entity_poly.pdbx_seq_one_letter_code
_entity_poly.pdbx_strand_id
1 'polypeptide(L)'
;MNPPLIKTTYVLGEKAKIIKIVLNGFSEDVDINGESYSNTMPSFDILKDQEVADVLTYVRNSFTNKASAVKVSEVKALRGKK
;
A
#
# COMPACT_ATOMS: atom_id res chain seq x y z
N MET A 1 -15.38 8.48 -0.04
CA MET A 1 -15.45 7.28 0.83
C MET A 1 -14.14 6.52 0.68
N ASN A 2 -13.43 6.17 1.75
CA ASN A 2 -12.07 5.62 1.63
C ASN A 2 -12.08 4.09 1.69
N PRO A 3 -11.26 3.41 0.86
CA PRO A 3 -11.23 1.96 0.82
C PRO A 3 -10.71 1.37 2.13
N PRO A 4 -11.28 0.24 2.60
CA PRO A 4 -10.81 -0.44 3.79
C PRO A 4 -9.41 -1.05 3.56
N LEU A 5 -8.60 -1.11 4.62
CA LEU A 5 -7.30 -1.80 4.60
C LEU A 5 -7.37 -3.24 5.14
N ILE A 6 -8.55 -3.68 5.58
CA ILE A 6 -8.77 -5.00 6.17
C ILE A 6 -9.13 -6.03 5.10
N LYS A 7 -8.40 -7.15 5.06
CA LYS A 7 -8.64 -8.30 4.17
C LYS A 7 -8.77 -7.97 2.67
N THR A 8 -8.14 -6.90 2.20
CA THR A 8 -8.15 -6.55 0.78
C THR A 8 -7.04 -7.24 0.01
N THR A 9 -7.28 -7.51 -1.27
CA THR A 9 -6.27 -8.07 -2.18
C THR A 9 -5.08 -7.11 -2.37
N TYR A 10 -5.32 -5.81 -2.27
CA TYR A 10 -4.27 -4.77 -2.30
C TYR A 10 -3.31 -4.85 -1.11
N VAL A 11 -3.83 -5.16 0.10
CA VAL A 11 -3.01 -5.24 1.31
C VAL A 11 -2.43 -6.64 1.53
N LEU A 12 -3.19 -7.70 1.28
CA LEU A 12 -2.75 -9.09 1.51
C LEU A 12 -1.96 -9.68 0.34
N GLY A 13 -2.14 -9.15 -0.87
CA GLY A 13 -1.46 -9.62 -2.07
C GLY A 13 -0.01 -9.14 -2.15
N GLU A 14 0.43 -8.88 -3.38
CA GLU A 14 1.81 -8.52 -3.67
C GLU A 14 2.23 -7.22 -2.98
N LYS A 15 3.32 -7.30 -2.22
CA LYS A 15 3.90 -6.13 -1.53
C LYS A 15 4.22 -5.00 -2.49
N ALA A 16 4.65 -5.32 -3.71
CA ALA A 16 5.02 -4.32 -4.71
C ALA A 16 3.85 -3.40 -5.08
N LYS A 17 2.60 -3.89 -5.07
CA LYS A 17 1.43 -3.08 -5.38
C LYS A 17 1.21 -2.00 -4.33
N ILE A 18 1.10 -2.38 -3.06
CA ILE A 18 0.86 -1.42 -1.98
C ILE A 18 2.02 -0.43 -1.81
N ILE A 19 3.27 -0.87 -2.05
CA ILE A 19 4.43 0.03 -2.04
C ILE A 19 4.33 1.08 -3.15
N LYS A 20 3.99 0.67 -4.38
CA LYS A 20 3.83 1.61 -5.50
C LYS A 20 2.70 2.61 -5.26
N ILE A 21 1.57 2.15 -4.71
CA ILE A 21 0.42 3.01 -4.34
C ILE A 21 0.88 4.10 -3.37
N VAL A 22 1.64 3.76 -2.33
CA VAL A 22 2.13 4.76 -1.36
C VAL A 22 3.13 5.73 -2.01
N LEU A 23 4.04 5.23 -2.86
CA LEU A 23 5.10 6.05 -3.46
C LEU A 23 4.62 6.96 -4.60
N ASN A 24 3.67 6.49 -5.43
CA ASN A 24 3.22 7.18 -6.64
C ASN A 24 1.81 7.77 -6.49
N GLY A 25 1.12 7.47 -5.41
CA GLY A 25 -0.29 7.77 -5.26
C GLY A 25 -1.16 6.75 -5.98
N PHE A 26 -2.46 7.00 -5.93
CA PHE A 26 -3.46 6.12 -6.52
C PHE A 26 -4.66 6.91 -6.98
N SER A 27 -4.98 6.87 -8.26
CA SER A 27 -6.08 7.63 -8.86
C SER A 27 -6.99 6.78 -9.74
N GLU A 28 -6.85 5.46 -9.65
CA GLU A 28 -7.64 4.51 -10.44
C GLU A 28 -8.90 4.14 -9.68
N ASP A 29 -9.98 3.94 -10.43
CA ASP A 29 -11.22 3.40 -9.88
C ASP A 29 -11.03 1.92 -9.56
N VAL A 30 -11.29 1.55 -8.31
CA VAL A 30 -11.14 0.17 -7.84
C VAL A 30 -12.37 -0.36 -7.15
N ASP A 31 -12.74 -1.58 -7.51
CA ASP A 31 -13.70 -2.36 -6.74
C ASP A 31 -13.00 -3.13 -5.63
N ILE A 32 -13.39 -2.85 -4.39
CA ILE A 32 -12.94 -3.57 -3.21
C ILE A 32 -14.17 -4.10 -2.49
N ASN A 33 -14.30 -5.43 -2.42
CA ASN A 33 -15.41 -6.12 -1.77
C ASN A 33 -16.81 -5.73 -2.29
N GLY A 34 -16.92 -5.37 -3.58
CA GLY A 34 -18.19 -4.99 -4.21
C GLY A 34 -18.58 -3.53 -4.07
N GLU A 35 -17.71 -2.70 -3.48
CA GLU A 35 -17.84 -1.24 -3.48
C GLU A 35 -16.77 -0.62 -4.39
N SER A 36 -17.21 0.30 -5.26
CA SER A 36 -16.32 1.05 -6.14
C SER A 36 -15.77 2.29 -5.44
N TYR A 37 -14.45 2.45 -5.47
CA TYR A 37 -13.73 3.56 -4.87
C TYR A 37 -12.97 4.32 -5.95
N SER A 38 -13.29 5.60 -6.10
CA SER A 38 -12.69 6.52 -7.09
C SER A 38 -11.91 7.67 -6.44
N ASN A 39 -11.59 7.56 -5.15
CA ASN A 39 -10.87 8.61 -4.44
C ASN A 39 -9.39 8.62 -4.80
N THR A 40 -8.91 9.78 -5.24
CA THR A 40 -7.49 10.01 -5.47
C THR A 40 -6.71 10.07 -4.16
N MET A 41 -5.75 9.18 -4.01
CA MET A 41 -4.72 9.18 -2.98
C MET A 41 -3.46 9.88 -3.52
N PRO A 42 -2.98 10.97 -2.89
CA PRO A 42 -1.71 11.59 -3.28
C PRO A 42 -0.52 10.67 -2.99
N SER A 43 0.59 10.89 -3.71
CA SER A 43 1.85 10.23 -3.43
C SER A 43 2.44 10.68 -2.09
N PHE A 44 2.99 9.73 -1.33
CA PHE A 44 3.75 9.98 -0.11
C PHE A 44 5.25 9.80 -0.35
N ASP A 45 5.77 10.42 -1.41
CA ASP A 45 7.18 10.38 -1.78
C ASP A 45 8.09 11.12 -0.78
N ILE A 46 7.51 12.02 0.02
CA ILE A 46 8.15 12.74 1.14
C ILE A 46 8.63 11.82 2.26
N LEU A 47 8.03 10.63 2.41
CA LEU A 47 8.39 9.68 3.48
C LEU A 47 9.70 8.99 3.12
N LYS A 48 10.48 8.61 4.13
CA LYS A 48 11.69 7.80 3.96
C LYS A 48 11.32 6.35 3.67
N ASP A 49 12.20 5.60 3.01
CA ASP A 49 11.98 4.18 2.70
C ASP A 49 11.71 3.34 3.95
N GLN A 50 12.35 3.69 5.08
CA GLN A 50 12.12 3.07 6.38
C GLN A 50 10.69 3.30 6.88
N GLU A 51 10.23 4.55 6.86
CA GLU A 51 8.88 4.92 7.33
C GLU A 51 7.80 4.22 6.51
N VAL A 52 7.98 4.14 5.19
CA VAL A 52 7.06 3.41 4.30
C VAL A 52 7.06 1.92 4.64
N ALA A 53 8.23 1.31 4.85
CA ALA A 53 8.32 -0.11 5.20
C ALA A 53 7.65 -0.43 6.54
N ASP A 54 7.82 0.43 7.54
CA ASP A 54 7.26 0.25 8.88
C ASP A 54 5.73 0.40 8.87
N VAL A 55 5.21 1.44 8.21
CA VAL A 55 3.75 1.65 8.07
C VAL A 55 3.10 0.50 7.30
N LEU A 56 3.69 0.07 6.18
CA LEU A 56 3.15 -1.04 5.40
C LEU A 56 3.20 -2.37 6.17
N THR A 57 4.27 -2.60 6.94
CA THR A 57 4.37 -3.77 7.81
C THR A 57 3.31 -3.75 8.90
N TYR A 58 3.07 -2.58 9.50
CA TYR A 58 1.99 -2.39 10.47
C TYR A 58 0.62 -2.68 9.85
N VAL A 59 0.31 -2.10 8.68
CA VAL A 59 -0.98 -2.33 7.98
C VAL A 59 -1.18 -3.80 7.61
N ARG A 60 -0.11 -4.49 7.19
CA ARG A 60 -0.15 -5.91 6.78
C ARG A 60 -0.25 -6.90 7.95
N ASN A 61 0.12 -6.50 9.16
CA ASN A 61 0.01 -7.31 10.38
C ASN A 61 -1.11 -6.87 11.33
N SER A 62 -1.69 -5.69 11.11
CA SER A 62 -2.77 -5.12 11.92
C SER A 62 -4.13 -5.38 11.28
N PHE A 63 -5.20 -4.99 11.96
CA PHE A 63 -6.57 -5.12 11.45
C PHE A 63 -6.95 -6.57 11.09
N THR A 64 -6.45 -7.56 11.84
CA THR A 64 -6.65 -9.00 11.54
C THR A 64 -5.99 -9.45 10.23
N ASN A 65 -5.19 -8.61 9.57
CA ASN A 65 -4.37 -9.01 8.45
C ASN A 65 -3.19 -9.86 8.95
N LYS A 66 -2.90 -10.94 8.21
CA LYS A 66 -1.73 -11.80 8.44
C LYS A 66 -0.97 -11.91 7.14
N ALA A 67 -0.14 -10.92 6.86
CA ALA A 67 0.66 -10.89 5.65
C ALA A 67 2.13 -10.59 5.95
N SER A 68 3.00 -10.97 5.01
CA SER A 68 4.44 -10.81 5.18
C SER A 68 4.84 -9.34 5.33
N ALA A 69 5.80 -9.07 6.23
CA ALA A 69 6.38 -7.75 6.43
C ALA A 69 7.02 -7.19 5.15
N VAL A 70 7.03 -5.86 5.02
CA VAL A 70 7.70 -5.13 3.95
C VAL A 70 9.10 -4.74 4.40
N LYS A 71 10.10 -5.07 3.60
CA LYS A 71 11.49 -4.69 3.85
C LYS A 71 11.82 -3.36 3.19
N VAL A 72 12.68 -2.58 3.84
CA VAL A 72 13.21 -1.31 3.32
C VAL A 72 13.85 -1.49 1.95
N SER A 73 14.55 -2.61 1.73
CA SER A 73 15.17 -2.93 0.43
C SER A 73 14.13 -3.10 -0.69
N GLU A 74 12.94 -3.64 -0.39
CA GLU A 74 11.84 -3.78 -1.35
C GLU A 74 11.28 -2.39 -1.72
N VAL A 75 11.14 -1.49 -0.74
CA VAL A 75 10.71 -0.10 -0.95
C VAL A 75 11.71 0.66 -1.82
N LYS A 76 12.99 0.62 -1.44
CA LYS A 76 14.07 1.30 -2.17
C LYS A 76 14.18 0.82 -3.62
N ALA A 77 14.05 -0.49 -3.85
CA ALA A 77 14.08 -1.07 -5.19
C ALA A 77 12.91 -0.59 -6.07
N LEU A 78 11.74 -0.34 -5.47
CA LEU A 78 10.56 0.12 -6.20
C LEU A 78 10.55 1.64 -6.39
N ARG A 79 11.10 2.41 -5.44
CA ARG A 79 11.27 3.87 -5.59
C ARG A 79 12.18 4.23 -6.77
N GLY A 80 13.22 3.43 -7.02
CA GLY A 80 14.11 3.62 -8.17
C GLY A 80 13.53 3.19 -9.53
N LYS A 81 12.36 2.54 -9.55
CA LYS A 81 11.68 2.04 -10.77
C LYS A 81 10.45 2.87 -11.14
N LYS A 82 10.52 4.19 -10.90
CA LYS A 82 9.41 5.13 -11.11
C LYS A 82 8.99 5.19 -12.58
#